data_AF-A0A7H0NFH0-F1
#
_entry.id   AF-A0A7H0NFH0-F1
#
_cell.length_a   1.000
_cell.length_b   1.000
_cell.length_c   1.000
_cell.angle_alpha   90.00
_cell.angle_beta   90.00
_cell.angle_gamma   90.00
#
_symmetry.space_group_name_H-M   'P 1'
#
loop_
_entity.id
_entity.type
_entity.pdbx_description
1 polymer ?
#
loop_
_entity_poly.entity_id
_entity_poly.type
_entity_poly.pdbx_seq_one_letter_code
_entity_poly.pdbx_strand_id
1 'polypeptide(L)'
;MPTEDEFVTSAITFLGEIGADAADVHADTDLFAAEVLDSLGTLAFLDFLEEQRGEEIELETLKIELLSTLRKAYGFVFAQA
;
A
#
# COMPACT_ATOMS: atom_id res chain seq x y z
N MET A 1 -6.75 15.38 0.56
CA MET A 1 -5.60 14.45 0.60
C MET A 1 -5.50 13.98 2.04
N PRO A 2 -5.65 12.67 2.32
CA PRO A 2 -5.50 12.14 3.66
C PRO A 2 -4.08 12.38 4.17
N THR A 3 -3.92 12.49 5.48
CA THR A 3 -2.62 12.47 6.15
C THR A 3 -1.97 11.09 6.03
N GLU A 4 -0.65 11.01 6.23
CA GLU A 4 0.06 9.71 6.24
C GLU A 4 -0.58 8.74 7.25
N ASP A 5 -0.91 9.20 8.45
CA ASP A 5 -1.54 8.38 9.50
C ASP A 5 -2.95 7.87 9.09
N GLU A 6 -3.76 8.71 8.45
CA GLU A 6 -5.08 8.30 7.93
C GLU A 6 -4.95 7.25 6.82
N PHE A 7 -3.97 7.42 5.94
CA PHE A 7 -3.69 6.45 4.88
C PHE A 7 -3.18 5.13 5.46
N VAL A 8 -2.21 5.18 6.39
CA VAL A 8 -1.64 3.99 7.04
C VAL A 8 -2.74 3.23 7.79
N THR A 9 -3.61 3.93 8.51
CA THR A 9 -4.75 3.31 9.21
C THR A 9 -5.71 2.63 8.24
N SER A 10 -6.04 3.31 7.13
CA SER A 10 -6.92 2.75 6.10
C SER A 10 -6.30 1.54 5.42
N ALA A 11 -5.01 1.60 5.10
CA ALA A 11 -4.28 0.51 4.47
C ALA A 11 -4.15 -0.71 5.39
N ILE A 12 -3.86 -0.53 6.68
CA ILE A 12 -3.84 -1.63 7.67
C ILE A 12 -5.22 -2.28 7.78
N THR A 13 -6.28 -1.47 7.78
CA THR A 13 -7.66 -1.97 7.81
C THR A 13 -7.95 -2.82 6.57
N PHE A 14 -7.63 -2.30 5.38
CA PHE A 14 -7.77 -3.02 4.12
C PHE A 14 -6.99 -4.34 4.10
N LEU A 15 -5.73 -4.32 4.55
CA LEU A 15 -4.90 -5.53 4.65
C LEU A 15 -5.57 -6.59 5.56
N GLY A 16 -6.16 -6.16 6.68
CA GLY A 16 -6.94 -7.05 7.54
C GLY A 16 -8.22 -7.60 6.86
N GLU A 17 -8.90 -6.79 6.05
CA GLU A 17 -10.12 -7.18 5.32
C GLU A 17 -9.84 -8.23 4.23
N ILE A 18 -8.68 -8.16 3.57
CA ILE A 18 -8.25 -9.17 2.58
C ILE A 18 -7.62 -10.41 3.24
N GLY A 19 -7.52 -10.44 4.58
CA GLY A 19 -7.01 -11.58 5.35
C GLY A 19 -5.48 -11.61 5.49
N ALA A 20 -4.79 -10.50 5.24
CA ALA A 20 -3.35 -10.39 5.50
C ALA A 20 -3.06 -10.24 7.00
N ASP A 21 -1.90 -10.75 7.44
CA ASP A 21 -1.45 -10.59 8.83
C ASP A 21 -0.89 -9.19 9.06
N ALA A 22 -1.79 -8.24 9.35
CA ALA A 22 -1.46 -6.83 9.49
C ALA A 22 -1.27 -6.37 10.96
N ALA A 23 -1.25 -7.29 11.93
CA ALA A 23 -1.28 -6.95 13.36
C ALA A 23 -0.07 -6.10 13.82
N ASP A 24 1.11 -6.38 13.26
CA ASP A 24 2.37 -5.68 13.55
C ASP A 24 2.82 -4.77 12.39
N VAL A 25 1.92 -4.45 11.46
CA VAL A 25 2.23 -3.58 10.32
C VAL A 25 2.20 -2.12 10.77
N HIS A 26 3.27 -1.41 10.41
CA HIS A 26 3.45 0.02 10.66
C HIS A 26 3.88 0.72 9.36
N ALA A 27 3.94 2.04 9.39
CA ALA A 27 4.26 2.86 8.21
C ALA A 27 5.56 2.43 7.49
N ASP A 28 6.58 2.01 8.26
CA ASP A 28 7.90 1.60 7.77
C ASP A 28 8.09 0.08 7.64
N THR A 29 7.07 -0.71 7.96
CA THR A 29 7.14 -2.18 7.85
C THR A 29 7.25 -2.57 6.39
N ASP A 30 8.24 -3.41 6.07
CA ASP A 30 8.38 -3.97 4.73
C ASP A 30 7.33 -5.06 4.52
N LEU A 31 6.31 -4.78 3.72
CA LEU A 31 5.13 -5.61 3.51
C LEU A 31 5.47 -6.93 2.79
N PHE A 32 6.51 -6.94 1.97
CA PHE A 32 6.96 -8.16 1.26
C PHE A 32 7.85 -9.01 2.17
N ALA A 33 8.77 -8.38 2.90
CA ALA A 33 9.65 -9.09 3.83
C ALA A 33 8.90 -9.63 5.04
N ALA A 34 7.81 -8.97 5.46
CA ALA A 34 6.93 -9.43 6.52
C ALA A 34 5.86 -10.44 6.02
N GLU A 35 5.91 -10.84 4.74
CA GLU A 35 4.97 -11.79 4.12
C GLU A 35 3.48 -11.36 4.23
N VAL A 36 3.24 -10.05 4.40
CA VAL A 36 1.91 -9.47 4.49
C VAL A 36 1.27 -9.40 3.10
N LEU A 37 2.07 -9.05 2.09
CA LEU A 37 1.64 -9.02 0.69
C LEU A 37 2.17 -10.24 -0.06
N ASP A 38 1.27 -11.16 -0.37
CA ASP A 38 1.50 -12.19 -1.39
C ASP A 38 1.19 -11.64 -2.80
N SER A 39 1.34 -12.46 -3.84
CA SER A 39 1.09 -12.01 -5.22
C SER A 39 -0.34 -11.55 -5.47
N LEU A 40 -1.34 -12.10 -4.77
CA LEU A 40 -2.75 -11.73 -4.92
C LEU A 40 -3.08 -10.48 -4.10
N GLY A 41 -2.61 -10.43 -2.86
CA GLY A 41 -2.70 -9.28 -1.98
C GLY A 41 -1.99 -8.07 -2.57
N THR A 42 -0.89 -8.26 -3.31
CA THR A 42 -0.22 -7.18 -4.05
C THR A 42 -1.16 -6.58 -5.10
N LEU A 43 -1.87 -7.40 -5.87
CA LEU A 43 -2.84 -6.91 -6.86
C LEU A 43 -4.03 -6.20 -6.19
N ALA A 44 -4.55 -6.75 -5.10
CA ALA A 44 -5.62 -6.11 -4.34
C ALA A 44 -5.15 -4.78 -3.72
N PHE A 45 -3.92 -4.74 -3.23
CA PHE A 45 -3.32 -3.53 -2.69
C PHE A 45 -3.09 -2.48 -3.77
N LEU A 46 -2.75 -2.88 -5.00
CA LEU A 46 -2.66 -1.98 -6.14
C LEU A 46 -4.01 -1.33 -6.45
N ASP A 47 -5.08 -2.11 -6.51
CA ASP A 47 -6.45 -1.63 -6.71
C ASP A 47 -6.83 -0.60 -5.63
N PHE A 48 -6.51 -0.88 -4.36
CA PHE A 48 -6.67 0.08 -3.26
C PHE A 48 -5.90 1.39 -3.51
N LEU A 49 -4.65 1.33 -3.99
CA LEU A 49 -3.86 2.54 -4.29
C LEU A 49 -4.43 3.32 -5.48
N GLU A 50 -4.96 2.64 -6.50
CA GLU A 50 -5.65 3.26 -7.64
C GLU A 50 -6.90 4.00 -7.19
N GLU A 51 -7.69 3.42 -6.29
CA GLU A 51 -8.86 4.08 -5.69
C GLU A 51 -8.47 5.34 -4.91
N GLN A 52 -7.35 5.30 -4.16
CA GLN A 52 -6.86 6.46 -3.42
C GLN A 52 -6.33 7.57 -4.35
N ARG A 53 -5.68 7.18 -5.45
CA ARG A 53 -5.13 8.10 -6.45
C ARG A 53 -6.21 8.69 -7.37
N GLY A 54 -7.25 7.91 -7.67
CA GLY A 54 -8.23 8.19 -8.70
C GLY A 54 -7.71 7.97 -10.13
N GLU A 55 -6.55 7.31 -10.29
CA GLU A 55 -5.91 7.00 -11.57
C GLU A 55 -5.35 5.58 -11.53
N GLU A 56 -5.43 4.88 -12.66
CA GLU A 56 -4.84 3.55 -12.85
C GLU A 56 -3.31 3.62 -12.74
N ILE A 57 -2.71 2.62 -12.08
CA ILE A 57 -1.26 2.51 -11.88
C ILE A 57 -0.72 1.60 -12.98
N GLU A 58 0.14 2.16 -13.84
CA GLU A 58 0.84 1.37 -14.85
C GLU A 58 1.84 0.40 -14.21
N LEU A 59 1.47 -0.89 -14.18
CA LEU A 59 2.31 -1.96 -13.61
C LEU A 59 3.67 -2.09 -14.32
N GLU A 60 3.76 -1.71 -15.60
CA GLU A 60 5.00 -1.78 -16.37
C GLU A 60 6.06 -0.78 -15.90
N THR A 61 5.65 0.35 -15.31
CA THR A 61 6.54 1.39 -14.81
C THR A 61 6.64 1.41 -13.29
N LEU A 62 5.75 0.70 -12.61
CA LEU A 62 5.73 0.56 -11.17
C LEU A 62 6.97 -0.19 -10.67
N LYS A 63 7.70 0.45 -9.76
CA LYS A 63 8.77 -0.20 -8.98
C LYS A 63 8.17 -0.73 -7.69
N ILE A 64 8.23 -2.05 -7.48
CA ILE A 64 7.76 -2.70 -6.25
C ILE A 64 8.39 -2.08 -4.99
N GLU A 65 9.62 -1.58 -5.08
CA GLU A 65 10.30 -0.85 -3.99
C GLU A 65 9.54 0.37 -3.47
N LEU A 66 8.67 0.98 -4.29
CA LEU A 66 7.80 2.11 -3.92
C LEU A 66 6.58 1.65 -3.11
N LEU A 67 6.24 0.37 -3.18
CA LEU A 67 5.14 -0.24 -2.44
C LEU A 67 5.63 -1.09 -1.27
N SER A 68 6.95 -1.15 -1.05
CA SER A 68 7.53 -2.01 -0.03
C SER A 68 7.06 -1.65 1.38
N THR A 69 6.70 -0.40 1.63
CA THR A 69 6.22 0.09 2.93
C THR A 69 5.02 1.02 2.73
N LEU A 70 4.12 1.10 3.71
CA LEU A 70 2.95 1.99 3.63
C LEU A 70 3.35 3.47 3.48
N ARG A 71 4.44 3.93 4.10
CA ARG A 71 4.96 5.30 3.93
C ARG A 71 5.36 5.58 2.49
N LYS A 72 6.08 4.65 1.85
CA LYS A 72 6.44 4.80 0.44
C LYS A 72 5.22 4.74 -0.48
N ALA A 73 4.25 3.87 -0.19
CA ALA A 73 3.00 3.80 -0.93
C ALA A 73 2.20 5.10 -0.82
N TYR A 74 2.14 5.70 0.38
CA TYR A 74 1.57 7.04 0.59
C TYR A 74 2.29 8.09 -0.26
N GLY A 75 3.63 8.10 -0.23
CA GLY A 75 4.43 8.97 -1.08
C GLY A 75 4.18 8.72 -2.58
N PHE A 76 4.02 7.49 -3.01
CA PHE A 76 3.73 7.18 -4.40
C PHE A 76 2.35 7.68 -4.85
N VAL A 77 1.32 7.52 -4.02
CA VAL A 77 -0.05 7.94 -4.33
C VAL A 77 -0.22 9.46 -4.24
N PHE A 78 0.43 10.11 -3.27
CA PHE A 78 0.14 11.50 -2.90
C PHE A 78 1.31 12.47 -3.08
N ALA A 79 2.55 12.02 -3.27
CA ALA A 79 3.65 12.93 -3.63
C ALA A 79 3.56 13.29 -5.11
N GLN A 80 2.74 14.30 -5.42
CA GLN A 80 3.01 15.16 -6.55
C GLN A 80 3.99 16.25 -6.11
N ALA A 81 5.23 16.17 -6.59
CA ALA A 81 6.14 17.30 -6.73
C ALA A 81 6.97 17.12 -8.00
#